data_AF-A0A4T2GSN5-F1
#
_entry.id   AF-A0A4T2GSN5-F1
#
_cell.length_a   1.000
_cell.length_b   1.000
_cell.length_c   1.000
_cell.angle_alpha   90.00
_cell.angle_beta   90.00
_cell.angle_gamma   90.00
#
_symmetry.space_group_name_H-M   'P 1'
#
loop_
_entity.id
_entity.type
_entity.pdbx_description
1 polymer ?
#
loop_
_entity_poly.entity_id
_entity_poly.type
_entity_poly.pdbx_seq_one_letter_code
_entity_poly.pdbx_strand_id
1 'polypeptide(L)'
;MTKEDLRKQFENCVHPTKKIFLTFCLAFGISLSLLTRISRSSDLPKMGILIVISLIISIPFCSKHLRYLYNNLERTLYQLRSEQMAYFEKHAVTTTDVIDDFTMSYTQYDVKLSFSYRDQSQSFTVLRTLIPQPYANQRLVIVAHHLSLPSDRIGDYEERFDLSEFSQTYATFIKRRERNLALFINPYETNQSPYKIISELPATEKQTFELAIINQLDPATNESTTKTK
;
A
#
# COMPACT_ATOMS: atom_id res chain seq x y z
N MET A 1 6.19 8.30 10.99
CA MET A 1 5.80 7.39 12.10
C MET A 1 7.03 6.62 12.61
N THR A 2 7.11 6.20 13.89
CA THR A 2 8.23 5.32 14.34
C THR A 2 7.86 3.84 14.31
N LYS A 3 8.84 2.95 14.11
CA LYS A 3 8.64 1.48 14.24
C LYS A 3 8.08 1.11 15.62
N GLU A 4 8.49 1.83 16.67
CA GLU A 4 8.00 1.59 18.02
C GLU A 4 6.51 1.95 18.19
N ASP A 5 6.04 3.02 17.55
CA ASP A 5 4.62 3.37 17.53
C ASP A 5 3.81 2.30 16.79
N LEU A 6 4.33 1.77 15.68
CA LEU A 6 3.72 0.66 14.96
C LEU A 6 3.67 -0.61 15.83
N ARG A 7 4.75 -0.93 16.55
CA ARG A 7 4.82 -2.07 17.48
C ARG A 7 3.73 -1.98 18.53
N LYS A 8 3.58 -0.83 19.19
CA LYS A 8 2.50 -0.58 20.15
C LYS A 8 1.11 -0.78 19.52
N GLN A 9 0.90 -0.38 18.27
CA GLN A 9 -0.39 -0.62 17.60
C GLN A 9 -0.66 -2.10 17.35
N PHE A 10 0.35 -2.87 16.93
CA PHE A 10 0.23 -4.32 16.79
C PHE A 10 -0.08 -5.00 18.13
N GLU A 11 0.64 -4.67 19.19
CA GLU A 11 0.40 -5.21 20.54
C GLU A 11 -1.02 -4.94 21.01
N ASN A 12 -1.53 -3.72 20.79
CA ASN A 12 -2.91 -3.35 21.10
C ASN A 12 -3.94 -4.17 20.33
N CYS A 13 -3.62 -4.62 19.12
CA CYS A 13 -4.51 -5.40 18.28
C CYS A 13 -4.43 -6.91 18.58
N VAL A 14 -3.26 -7.42 18.97
CA VAL A 14 -3.05 -8.83 19.34
C VAL A 14 -3.65 -9.13 20.72
N HIS A 15 -3.51 -8.21 21.66
CA HIS A 15 -4.02 -8.33 23.03
C HIS A 15 -5.00 -7.19 23.37
N PRO A 16 -6.16 -7.12 22.69
CA PRO A 16 -7.07 -6.00 22.83
C PRO A 16 -7.82 -6.02 24.18
N THR A 17 -7.73 -7.13 24.93
CA THR A 17 -8.47 -7.36 26.18
C THR A 17 -8.26 -6.26 27.21
N LYS A 18 -7.03 -5.77 27.42
CA LYS A 18 -6.76 -4.68 28.38
C LYS A 18 -7.49 -3.37 28.00
N LYS A 19 -7.53 -3.03 26.70
CA LYS A 19 -8.19 -1.81 26.22
C LYS A 19 -9.70 -1.95 26.16
N ILE A 20 -10.17 -3.13 25.75
CA ILE A 20 -11.59 -3.47 25.69
C ILE A 20 -12.19 -3.59 27.10
N PHE A 21 -11.46 -4.11 28.08
CA PHE A 21 -11.97 -4.31 29.44
C PHE A 21 -12.45 -3.02 30.09
N LEU A 22 -11.69 -1.93 29.95
CA LEU A 22 -12.12 -0.63 30.48
C LEU A 22 -13.40 -0.15 29.78
N THR A 23 -13.46 -0.24 28.45
CA THR A 23 -14.67 0.12 27.68
C THR A 23 -15.87 -0.75 28.06
N PHE A 24 -15.64 -2.04 28.27
CA PHE A 24 -16.64 -3.00 28.71
C PHE A 24 -17.17 -2.64 30.11
N CYS A 25 -16.29 -2.42 31.09
CA CYS A 25 -16.68 -2.04 32.45
C CYS A 25 -17.48 -0.74 32.47
N LEU A 26 -17.10 0.25 31.67
CA LEU A 26 -17.84 1.51 31.54
C LEU A 26 -19.23 1.29 30.92
N ALA A 27 -19.31 0.59 29.78
CA ALA A 27 -20.59 0.31 29.12
C ALA A 27 -21.51 -0.55 30.01
N PHE A 28 -20.95 -1.54 30.68
CA PHE A 28 -21.67 -2.41 31.61
C PHE A 28 -22.16 -1.63 32.83
N GLY A 29 -21.31 -0.83 33.47
CA GLY A 29 -21.69 -0.02 34.63
C GLY A 29 -22.76 1.01 34.31
N ILE A 30 -22.62 1.72 33.18
CA ILE A 30 -23.60 2.71 32.73
C ILE A 30 -24.94 2.04 32.41
N SER A 31 -24.93 0.97 31.62
CA SER A 31 -26.16 0.25 31.26
C SER A 31 -26.85 -0.36 32.48
N LEU A 32 -26.08 -0.97 33.40
CA LEU A 32 -26.62 -1.55 34.63
C LEU A 32 -27.22 -0.48 35.53
N SER A 33 -26.55 0.66 35.70
CA SER A 33 -27.06 1.79 36.49
C SER A 33 -28.36 2.37 35.92
N LEU A 34 -28.46 2.49 34.59
CA LEU A 34 -29.68 2.96 33.91
C LEU A 34 -30.82 1.96 34.08
N LEU A 35 -30.56 0.67 33.84
CA LEU A 35 -31.55 -0.39 33.92
C LEU A 35 -32.08 -0.59 35.35
N THR A 36 -31.20 -0.54 36.35
CA THR A 36 -31.59 -0.59 37.76
C THR A 36 -32.45 0.62 38.15
N ARG A 37 -32.11 1.84 37.68
CA ARG A 37 -32.88 3.06 37.95
C ARG A 37 -34.30 3.01 37.36
N ILE A 38 -34.46 2.45 36.17
CA ILE A 38 -35.76 2.36 35.49
C ILE A 38 -36.61 1.21 36.05
N SER A 39 -35.98 0.11 36.47
CA SER A 39 -36.68 -1.10 36.91
C SER A 39 -37.24 -1.02 38.34
N ARG A 40 -36.77 -0.10 39.20
CA ARG A 40 -37.20 0.07 40.62
C ARG A 40 -37.33 -1.25 41.42
N SER A 41 -36.61 -2.30 41.04
CA SER A 41 -36.84 -3.65 41.57
C SER A 41 -35.70 -4.08 42.46
N SER A 42 -36.01 -4.54 43.67
CA SER A 42 -35.07 -5.08 44.66
C SER A 42 -35.02 -6.62 44.71
N ASP A 43 -35.68 -7.30 43.76
CA ASP A 43 -35.75 -8.76 43.74
C ASP A 43 -34.53 -9.38 43.02
N LEU A 44 -33.83 -10.29 43.70
CA LEU A 44 -32.70 -11.07 43.18
C LEU A 44 -32.88 -11.63 41.75
N PRO A 45 -34.00 -12.29 41.39
CA PRO A 45 -34.19 -12.82 40.03
C PRO A 45 -34.27 -11.74 38.94
N LYS A 46 -34.80 -10.56 39.27
CA LYS A 46 -34.85 -9.42 38.34
C LYS A 46 -33.48 -8.77 38.17
N MET A 47 -32.68 -8.70 39.22
CA MET A 47 -31.28 -8.24 39.14
C MET A 47 -30.44 -9.11 38.21
N GLY A 48 -30.64 -10.44 38.24
CA GLY A 48 -29.99 -11.35 37.29
C GLY A 48 -30.32 -11.03 35.83
N ILE A 49 -31.59 -10.74 35.51
CA ILE A 49 -32.03 -10.37 34.17
C ILE A 49 -31.41 -9.03 33.73
N LEU A 50 -31.35 -8.03 34.60
CA LEU A 50 -30.75 -6.73 34.29
C LEU A 50 -29.25 -6.86 33.98
N ILE A 51 -28.52 -7.71 34.72
CA ILE A 51 -27.11 -8.01 34.45
C ILE A 51 -26.93 -8.64 33.06
N VAL A 52 -27.78 -9.61 32.68
CA VAL A 52 -27.71 -10.24 31.36
C VAL A 52 -27.97 -9.22 30.25
N ILE A 53 -28.96 -8.34 30.41
CA ILE A 53 -29.25 -7.29 29.43
C ILE A 53 -28.07 -6.31 29.30
N SER A 54 -27.48 -5.87 30.42
CA SER A 54 -26.28 -5.03 30.43
C SER A 54 -25.08 -5.68 29.74
N LEU A 55 -24.89 -7.00 29.90
CA LEU A 55 -23.87 -7.76 29.19
C LEU A 55 -24.10 -7.72 27.68
N ILE A 56 -25.33 -7.98 27.24
CA ILE A 56 -25.70 -7.94 25.81
C ILE A 56 -25.47 -6.55 25.23
N ILE A 57 -25.83 -5.49 25.96
CA ILE A 57 -25.60 -4.10 25.54
C ILE A 57 -24.09 -3.79 25.45
N SER A 58 -23.25 -4.39 26.28
CA SER A 58 -21.81 -4.10 26.33
C SER A 58 -21.00 -4.72 25.18
N ILE A 59 -21.49 -5.84 24.61
CA ILE A 59 -20.86 -6.54 23.47
C ILE A 59 -20.67 -5.64 22.23
N PRO A 60 -21.67 -4.89 21.71
CA PRO A 60 -21.49 -4.03 20.54
C PRO A 60 -20.49 -2.90 20.78
N PHE A 61 -20.37 -2.36 22.01
CA PHE A 61 -19.35 -1.35 22.33
C PHE A 61 -17.94 -1.94 22.24
N CYS A 62 -17.75 -3.16 22.75
CA CYS A 62 -16.47 -3.87 22.65
C CYS A 62 -16.11 -4.18 21.19
N SER A 63 -17.09 -4.64 20.40
CA SER A 63 -16.93 -4.91 18.97
C SER A 63 -16.57 -3.63 18.19
N LYS A 64 -17.24 -2.51 18.48
CA LYS A 64 -16.95 -1.20 17.87
C LYS A 64 -15.54 -0.71 18.22
N HIS A 65 -15.13 -0.85 19.49
CA HIS A 65 -13.79 -0.46 19.93
C HIS A 65 -12.71 -1.33 19.26
N LEU A 66 -12.94 -2.63 19.14
CA LEU A 66 -12.03 -3.54 18.45
C LEU A 66 -11.87 -3.16 16.96
N ARG A 67 -12.97 -2.83 16.28
CA ARG A 67 -12.93 -2.32 14.90
C ARG A 67 -12.13 -1.03 14.80
N TYR A 68 -12.29 -0.12 15.75
CA TYR A 68 -11.52 1.12 15.79
C TYR A 68 -10.01 0.87 15.91
N LEU A 69 -9.59 -0.08 16.78
CA LEU A 69 -8.18 -0.46 16.90
C LEU A 69 -7.62 -0.99 15.57
N TYR A 70 -8.35 -1.88 14.90
CA TYR A 70 -7.92 -2.41 13.60
C TYR A 70 -7.88 -1.35 12.51
N ASN A 71 -8.88 -0.49 12.42
CA ASN A 71 -8.91 0.60 11.43
C ASN A 71 -7.75 1.59 11.64
N ASN A 72 -7.40 1.87 12.89
CA ASN A 72 -6.23 2.69 13.21
C ASN A 72 -4.93 2.04 12.71
N LEU A 73 -4.74 0.74 12.97
CA LEU A 73 -3.59 -0.01 12.46
C LEU A 73 -3.50 0.04 10.94
N GLU A 74 -4.61 -0.22 10.26
CA GLU A 74 -4.67 -0.18 8.79
C GLU A 74 -4.34 1.23 8.26
N ARG A 75 -4.91 2.28 8.86
CA ARG A 75 -4.59 3.68 8.51
C ARG A 75 -3.11 3.99 8.71
N THR A 76 -2.50 3.54 9.80
CA THR A 76 -1.07 3.73 10.05
C THR A 76 -0.21 3.00 9.03
N LEU A 77 -0.56 1.77 8.64
CA LEU A 77 0.15 1.05 7.58
C LEU A 77 0.06 1.78 6.23
N TYR A 78 -1.11 2.35 5.89
CA TYR A 78 -1.25 3.19 4.69
C TYR A 78 -0.42 4.47 4.76
N GLN A 79 -0.38 5.13 5.92
CA GLN A 79 0.47 6.31 6.12
C GLN A 79 1.95 5.96 5.96
N LEU A 80 2.39 4.84 6.54
CA LEU A 80 3.77 4.37 6.39
C LEU A 80 4.12 4.09 4.94
N ARG A 81 3.22 3.45 4.17
CA ARG A 81 3.40 3.25 2.73
C ARG A 81 3.56 4.57 1.99
N SER A 82 2.75 5.57 2.32
CA SER A 82 2.87 6.90 1.74
C SER A 82 4.20 7.57 2.10
N GLU A 83 4.64 7.47 3.35
CA GLU A 83 5.94 7.99 3.81
C GLU A 83 7.11 7.30 3.09
N GLN A 84 7.03 5.98 2.91
CA GLN A 84 8.01 5.18 2.19
C GLN A 84 8.12 5.63 0.72
N MET A 85 6.99 5.79 0.03
CA MET A 85 6.98 6.24 -1.37
C MET A 85 7.53 7.66 -1.49
N ALA A 86 7.14 8.57 -0.60
CA ALA A 86 7.64 9.95 -0.61
C ALA A 86 9.15 10.03 -0.33
N TYR A 87 9.68 9.20 0.59
CA TYR A 87 11.12 9.11 0.82
C TYR A 87 11.83 8.62 -0.45
N PHE A 88 11.31 7.54 -1.05
CA PHE A 88 11.88 6.96 -2.26
C PHE A 88 11.93 7.99 -3.39
N GLU A 89 10.82 8.65 -3.69
CA GLU A 89 10.74 9.66 -4.76
C GLU A 89 11.67 10.85 -4.53
N LYS A 90 11.88 11.24 -3.27
CA LYS A 90 12.76 12.36 -2.91
C LYS A 90 14.24 12.04 -3.11
N HIS A 91 14.64 10.80 -2.89
CA HIS A 91 16.06 10.40 -2.80
C HIS A 91 16.52 9.48 -3.92
N ALA A 92 15.59 8.89 -4.69
CA ALA A 92 15.95 8.04 -5.81
C ALA A 92 16.60 8.85 -6.93
N VAL A 93 17.60 8.23 -7.55
CA VAL A 93 18.25 8.72 -8.76
C VAL A 93 17.66 7.97 -9.93
N THR A 94 17.30 8.72 -10.98
CA THR A 94 16.80 8.16 -12.22
C THR A 94 17.95 7.91 -13.18
N THR A 95 18.10 6.67 -13.64
CA THR A 95 18.92 6.33 -14.80
C THR A 95 18.02 5.87 -15.93
N THR A 96 18.35 6.20 -17.17
CA THR A 96 17.52 5.88 -18.33
C THR A 96 18.30 5.05 -19.34
N ASP A 97 17.71 3.93 -19.73
CA ASP A 97 18.20 3.09 -20.82
C ASP A 97 17.24 3.19 -22.01
N VAL A 98 17.79 3.21 -23.21
CA VAL A 98 17.01 3.27 -24.45
C VAL A 98 17.05 1.90 -25.12
N ILE A 99 15.87 1.37 -25.41
CA ILE A 99 15.65 0.09 -26.07
C ILE A 99 15.05 0.40 -27.44
N ASP A 100 15.79 0.08 -28.49
CA ASP A 100 15.38 0.29 -29.88
C ASP A 100 14.82 -0.96 -30.54
N ASP A 101 15.20 -2.15 -30.05
CA ASP A 101 14.67 -3.42 -30.51
C ASP A 101 13.41 -3.82 -29.73
N PHE A 102 12.26 -3.62 -30.36
CA PHE A 102 10.96 -4.04 -29.85
C PHE A 102 10.01 -4.35 -31.00
N THR A 103 9.02 -5.19 -30.69
CA THR A 103 7.97 -5.59 -31.63
C THR A 103 6.66 -4.91 -31.26
N MET A 104 5.91 -4.49 -32.28
CA MET A 104 4.59 -3.89 -32.14
C MET A 104 3.54 -4.78 -32.79
N SER A 105 2.48 -5.10 -32.07
CA SER A 105 1.33 -5.83 -32.58
C SER A 105 0.07 -5.00 -32.42
N TYR A 106 -0.63 -4.75 -33.52
CA TYR A 106 -1.84 -3.93 -33.55
C TYR A 106 -3.09 -4.80 -33.37
N THR A 107 -3.94 -4.40 -32.44
CA THR A 107 -5.31 -4.89 -32.30
C THR A 107 -6.30 -3.81 -32.73
N GLN A 108 -7.61 -4.06 -32.56
CA GLN A 108 -8.65 -3.10 -32.91
C GLN A 108 -8.53 -1.79 -32.12
N TYR A 109 -8.19 -1.87 -30.83
CA TYR A 109 -8.18 -0.72 -29.91
C TYR A 109 -6.80 -0.39 -29.33
N ASP A 110 -5.92 -1.38 -29.29
CA ASP A 110 -4.64 -1.29 -28.58
C ASP A 110 -3.47 -1.72 -29.45
N VAL A 111 -2.28 -1.24 -29.08
CA VAL A 111 -1.00 -1.69 -29.59
C VAL A 111 -0.26 -2.39 -28.45
N LYS A 112 0.08 -3.65 -28.66
CA LYS A 112 0.93 -4.41 -27.75
C LYS A 112 2.39 -4.22 -28.16
N LEU A 113 3.21 -3.77 -27.22
CA LEU A 113 4.65 -3.60 -27.36
C LEU A 113 5.34 -4.75 -26.63
N SER A 114 6.28 -5.45 -27.27
CA SER A 114 7.04 -6.55 -26.65
C SER A 114 8.53 -6.42 -26.97
N PHE A 115 9.38 -6.55 -25.94
CA PHE A 115 10.82 -6.33 -26.04
C PHE A 115 11.56 -7.19 -25.01
N SER A 116 12.88 -7.30 -25.15
CA SER A 116 13.73 -7.96 -24.16
C SER A 116 14.51 -6.92 -23.37
N TYR A 117 14.55 -7.04 -22.05
CA TYR A 117 15.33 -6.17 -21.20
C TYR A 117 15.88 -6.96 -20.01
N ARG A 118 17.20 -6.90 -19.77
CA ARG A 118 17.93 -7.68 -18.74
C ARG A 118 17.53 -9.17 -18.75
N ASP A 119 17.62 -9.80 -19.93
CA ASP A 119 17.31 -11.22 -20.18
C ASP A 119 15.86 -11.64 -19.89
N GLN A 120 14.95 -10.69 -19.71
CA GLN A 120 13.52 -10.94 -19.49
C GLN A 120 12.69 -10.36 -20.62
N SER A 121 11.70 -11.14 -21.09
CA SER A 121 10.71 -10.63 -22.02
C SER A 121 9.72 -9.73 -21.28
N GLN A 122 9.60 -8.50 -21.75
CA GLN A 122 8.69 -7.49 -21.24
C GLN A 122 7.64 -7.18 -22.29
N SER A 123 6.43 -6.86 -21.84
CA SER A 123 5.39 -6.36 -22.74
C SER A 123 4.43 -5.45 -22.01
N PHE A 124 4.02 -4.38 -22.68
CA PHE A 124 2.94 -3.52 -22.21
C PHE A 124 2.06 -3.07 -23.37
N THR A 125 0.87 -2.61 -23.03
CA THR A 125 -0.17 -2.24 -23.99
C THR A 125 -0.43 -0.75 -23.90
N VAL A 126 -0.60 -0.12 -25.04
CA VAL A 126 -0.97 1.29 -25.16
C VAL A 126 -2.13 1.45 -26.12
N LEU A 127 -2.98 2.43 -25.86
CA LEU A 127 -4.12 2.72 -26.73
C LEU A 127 -3.63 3.09 -28.14
N ARG A 128 -4.28 2.53 -29.15
CA ARG A 128 -3.96 2.81 -30.57
C ARG A 128 -4.08 4.28 -30.92
N THR A 129 -4.95 5.02 -30.23
CA THR A 129 -5.11 6.48 -30.40
C THR A 129 -3.88 7.28 -29.96
N LEU A 130 -3.04 6.72 -29.07
CA LEU A 130 -1.79 7.34 -28.62
C LEU A 130 -0.61 7.07 -29.58
N ILE A 131 -0.80 6.18 -30.54
CA ILE A 131 0.16 5.88 -31.62
C ILE A 131 -0.50 6.17 -32.98
N PRO A 132 -0.85 7.44 -33.29
CA PRO A 132 -1.38 7.80 -34.59
C PRO A 132 -0.29 7.64 -35.67
N GLN A 133 -0.61 6.96 -36.78
CA GLN A 133 0.23 7.00 -37.98
C GLN A 133 0.20 8.43 -38.55
N PRO A 134 1.35 9.09 -38.87
CA PRO A 134 2.60 8.48 -39.33
C PRO A 134 3.87 8.92 -38.57
N TYR A 135 4.56 7.96 -37.96
CA TYR A 135 5.95 8.09 -37.49
C TYR A 135 6.98 7.92 -38.63
N ALA A 136 6.61 8.25 -39.87
CA ALA A 136 7.39 7.89 -41.06
C ALA A 136 8.84 8.42 -41.04
N ASN A 137 9.10 9.50 -40.29
CA ASN A 137 10.42 10.11 -40.10
C ASN A 137 10.87 10.12 -38.63
N GLN A 138 10.24 9.32 -37.77
CA GLN A 138 10.44 9.33 -36.33
C GLN A 138 10.86 7.95 -35.84
N ARG A 139 11.95 7.89 -35.07
CA ARG A 139 12.39 6.64 -34.46
C ARG A 139 11.66 6.45 -33.14
N LEU A 140 10.80 5.44 -33.07
CA LEU A 140 10.21 5.01 -31.81
C LEU A 140 11.23 4.20 -31.01
N VAL A 141 11.27 4.42 -29.71
CA VAL A 141 12.11 3.69 -28.76
C VAL A 141 11.32 3.46 -27.47
N ILE A 142 11.72 2.46 -26.69
CA ILE A 142 11.26 2.28 -25.33
C ILE A 142 12.32 2.84 -24.40
N VAL A 143 11.95 3.79 -23.55
CA VAL A 143 12.80 4.33 -22.49
C VAL A 143 12.47 3.58 -21.22
N ALA A 144 13.47 2.85 -20.70
CA ALA A 144 13.40 2.23 -19.39
C ALA A 144 13.93 3.22 -18.35
N HIS A 145 13.08 3.66 -17.43
CA HIS A 145 13.46 4.50 -16.31
C HIS A 145 13.69 3.62 -15.09
N HIS A 146 14.91 3.71 -14.54
CA HIS A 146 15.32 3.04 -13.31
C HIS A 146 15.45 4.08 -12.22
N LEU A 147 14.51 4.07 -11.28
CA LEU A 147 14.63 4.86 -10.07
C LEU A 147 15.28 3.94 -9.03
N SER A 148 16.45 4.31 -8.52
CA SER A 148 17.15 3.54 -7.49
C SER A 148 17.63 4.44 -6.37
N LEU A 149 17.58 3.93 -5.14
CA LEU A 149 18.16 4.63 -4.01
C LEU A 149 19.70 4.53 -4.06
N PRO A 150 20.41 5.65 -3.87
CA PRO A 150 21.86 5.64 -3.70
C PRO A 150 22.30 4.72 -2.54
N SER A 151 23.46 4.07 -2.69
CA SER A 151 23.96 3.11 -1.70
C SER A 151 24.08 3.67 -0.27
N ASP A 152 24.39 4.96 -0.11
CA ASP A 152 24.46 5.66 1.18
C ASP A 152 23.09 5.86 1.85
N ARG A 153 21.99 5.70 1.09
CA ARG A 153 20.61 5.88 1.55
C ARG A 153 19.85 4.58 1.78
N ILE A 154 20.32 3.47 1.21
CA ILE A 154 19.68 2.16 1.36
C ILE A 154 19.60 1.78 2.84
N GLY A 155 20.69 1.94 3.60
CA GLY A 155 20.72 1.60 5.03
C GLY A 155 19.69 2.36 5.87
N ASP A 156 19.62 3.70 5.73
CA ASP A 156 18.63 4.53 6.43
C ASP A 156 17.19 4.21 5.98
N TYR A 157 17.01 3.88 4.70
CA TYR A 157 15.70 3.50 4.16
C TYR A 157 15.21 2.17 4.70
N GLU A 158 16.05 1.13 4.73
CA GLU A 158 15.74 -0.17 5.32
C GLU A 158 15.53 -0.06 6.83
N GLU A 159 16.37 0.71 7.54
CA GLU A 159 16.20 0.93 8.97
C GLU A 159 14.84 1.56 9.30
N ARG A 160 14.33 2.44 8.44
CA ARG A 160 13.02 3.08 8.64
C ARG A 160 11.83 2.21 8.21
N PHE A 161 11.94 1.54 7.07
CA PHE A 161 10.77 0.95 6.40
C PHE A 161 10.79 -0.57 6.32
N ASP A 162 11.88 -1.25 6.65
CA ASP A 162 11.88 -2.70 6.76
C ASP A 162 11.02 -3.15 7.94
N LEU A 163 9.92 -3.83 7.62
CA LEU A 163 8.96 -4.38 8.58
C LEU A 163 9.03 -5.91 8.68
N SER A 164 10.06 -6.54 8.12
CA SER A 164 10.22 -8.00 8.11
C SER A 164 10.09 -8.63 9.51
N GLU A 165 10.62 -7.99 10.56
CA GLU A 165 10.48 -8.41 11.97
C GLU A 165 9.00 -8.52 12.40
N PHE A 166 8.14 -7.60 11.94
CA PHE A 166 6.72 -7.59 12.26
C PHE A 166 5.98 -8.75 11.60
N SER A 167 6.39 -9.13 10.39
CA SER A 167 5.81 -10.27 9.68
C SER A 167 5.98 -11.57 10.46
N GLN A 168 7.12 -11.71 11.15
CA GLN A 168 7.44 -12.86 11.99
C GLN A 168 6.74 -12.76 13.35
N THR A 169 6.91 -11.63 14.04
CA THR A 169 6.40 -11.42 15.41
C THR A 169 4.88 -11.49 15.47
N TYR A 170 4.20 -10.96 14.45
CA TYR A 170 2.73 -10.87 14.41
C TYR A 170 2.09 -11.77 13.35
N ALA A 171 2.82 -12.78 12.86
CA ALA A 171 2.39 -13.67 11.77
C ALA A 171 0.97 -14.22 11.96
N THR A 172 0.65 -14.74 13.15
CA THR A 172 -0.66 -15.32 13.45
C THR A 172 -1.78 -14.28 13.37
N PHE A 173 -1.54 -13.08 13.90
CA PHE A 173 -2.50 -11.97 13.85
C PHE A 173 -2.72 -11.52 12.41
N ILE A 174 -1.65 -11.27 11.66
CA ILE A 174 -1.69 -10.83 10.27
C ILE A 174 -2.46 -11.84 9.42
N LYS A 175 -2.09 -13.13 9.47
CA LYS A 175 -2.75 -14.20 8.70
C LYS A 175 -4.26 -14.28 9.02
N ARG A 176 -4.64 -14.09 10.28
CA ARG A 176 -6.05 -14.06 10.69
C ARG A 176 -6.77 -12.84 10.13
N ARG A 177 -6.14 -11.66 10.14
CA ARG A 177 -6.70 -10.44 9.57
C ARG A 177 -6.87 -10.54 8.07
N GLU A 178 -5.86 -11.02 7.35
CA GLU A 178 -5.93 -11.20 5.90
C GLU A 178 -7.02 -12.18 5.49
N ARG A 179 -7.16 -13.31 6.22
CA ARG A 179 -8.28 -14.24 6.01
C ARG A 179 -9.63 -13.55 6.21
N ASN A 180 -9.77 -12.75 7.27
CA ASN A 180 -11.02 -12.04 7.52
C ASN A 180 -11.29 -10.99 6.44
N LEU A 181 -10.29 -10.22 6.02
CA LEU A 181 -10.44 -9.25 4.94
C LEU A 181 -10.87 -9.94 3.65
N ALA A 182 -10.25 -11.06 3.27
CA ALA A 182 -10.62 -11.82 2.08
C ALA A 182 -12.09 -12.32 2.08
N LEU A 183 -12.68 -12.54 3.26
CA LEU A 183 -14.08 -12.93 3.39
C LEU A 183 -15.07 -11.77 3.18
N PHE A 184 -14.60 -10.52 3.26
CA PHE A 184 -15.44 -9.32 3.20
C PHE A 184 -15.04 -8.33 2.09
N ILE A 185 -14.01 -8.65 1.28
CA ILE A 185 -13.61 -7.85 0.12
C ILE A 185 -14.49 -8.19 -1.08
N ASN A 186 -15.04 -7.15 -1.71
CA ASN A 186 -15.73 -7.24 -2.99
C ASN A 186 -14.70 -7.62 -4.08
N PRO A 187 -14.92 -8.67 -4.91
CA PRO A 187 -13.95 -9.11 -5.92
C PRO A 187 -13.53 -8.05 -6.96
N TYR A 188 -14.22 -6.90 -7.00
CA TYR A 188 -13.92 -5.78 -7.88
C TYR A 188 -13.07 -4.67 -7.24
N GLU A 189 -12.79 -4.73 -5.94
CA GLU A 189 -11.85 -3.80 -5.30
C GLU A 189 -10.44 -4.40 -5.27
N THR A 190 -9.57 -3.96 -6.17
CA THR A 190 -8.12 -4.19 -6.10
C THR A 190 -7.50 -3.37 -4.98
N ASN A 191 -7.90 -3.62 -3.73
CA ASN A 191 -7.22 -3.11 -2.56
C ASN A 191 -6.19 -4.14 -2.12
N GLN A 192 -4.93 -3.89 -2.48
CA GLN A 192 -3.81 -4.63 -1.92
C GLN A 192 -3.91 -4.58 -0.38
N SER A 193 -3.95 -5.75 0.26
CA SER A 193 -3.99 -5.86 1.73
C SER A 193 -2.95 -4.90 2.33
N PRO A 194 -3.33 -4.03 3.30
CA PRO A 194 -2.39 -3.10 3.93
C PRO A 194 -1.28 -3.85 4.69
N TYR A 195 -1.43 -5.16 4.88
CA TYR A 195 -0.44 -6.02 5.52
C TYR A 195 0.65 -6.52 4.56
N LYS A 196 0.48 -6.40 3.24
CA LYS A 196 1.51 -6.83 2.25
C LYS A 196 2.83 -6.11 2.43
N ILE A 197 2.79 -4.82 2.76
CA ILE A 197 3.97 -4.00 3.05
C ILE A 197 4.80 -4.53 4.23
N ILE A 198 4.22 -5.37 5.08
CA ILE A 198 4.92 -5.91 6.26
C ILE A 198 5.82 -7.08 5.87
N SER A 199 5.38 -7.90 4.91
CA SER A 199 6.10 -9.08 4.45
C SER A 199 7.11 -8.79 3.34
N GLU A 200 6.96 -7.66 2.65
CA GLU A 200 7.81 -7.27 1.54
C GLU A 200 8.94 -6.36 2.01
N LEU A 201 10.16 -6.65 1.57
CA LEU A 201 11.28 -5.71 1.76
C LEU A 201 10.96 -4.40 1.03
N PRO A 202 11.31 -3.25 1.62
CA PRO A 202 11.02 -1.97 0.99
C PRO A 202 11.80 -1.89 -0.33
N ALA A 203 11.10 -1.69 -1.45
CA ALA A 203 11.73 -1.64 -2.77
C ALA A 203 12.76 -0.50 -2.84
N THR A 204 13.99 -0.84 -3.20
CA THR A 204 15.13 0.08 -3.37
C THR A 204 15.38 0.43 -4.84
N GLU A 205 14.76 -0.30 -5.77
CA GLU A 205 14.71 0.00 -7.20
C GLU A 205 13.26 -0.10 -7.70
N LYS A 206 12.89 0.81 -8.60
CA LYS A 206 11.66 0.74 -9.39
C LYS A 206 12.01 0.90 -10.86
N GLN A 207 11.37 0.09 -11.68
CA GLN A 207 11.49 0.15 -13.12
C GLN A 207 10.16 0.55 -13.75
N THR A 208 10.20 1.50 -14.67
CA THR A 208 9.06 1.84 -15.54
C THR A 208 9.51 1.89 -16.99
N PHE A 209 8.56 1.63 -17.89
CA PHE A 209 8.80 1.67 -19.33
C PHE A 209 7.88 2.70 -19.96
N GLU A 210 8.44 3.49 -20.86
CA GLU A 210 7.73 4.52 -21.60
C GLU A 210 8.04 4.37 -23.09
N LEU A 211 7.01 4.44 -23.94
CA LEU A 211 7.23 4.57 -25.37
C LEU A 211 7.53 6.03 -25.69
N ALA A 212 8.69 6.31 -26.27
CA ALA A 212 9.12 7.65 -26.65
C ALA A 212 9.45 7.73 -28.14
N ILE A 213 9.46 8.96 -28.64
CA ILE A 213 9.82 9.29 -30.02
C ILE A 213 11.11 10.11 -29.97
N ILE A 214 12.12 9.67 -30.70
CA ILE A 214 13.36 10.44 -30.89
C ILE A 214 13.35 10.97 -32.32
N ASN A 215 13.32 12.29 -32.46
CA ASN A 215 13.63 12.95 -33.74
C ASN A 215 15.15 12.82 -33.94
N GLN A 216 15.59 12.25 -35.06
CA GLN A 216 16.99 12.42 -35.47
C GLN A 216 17.23 13.93 -35.64
N LEU A 217 18.05 14.53 -34.77
CA LEU A 217 18.73 15.76 -35.16
C LEU A 217 19.70 15.34 -36.27
N ASP A 218 19.54 15.94 -37.44
CA ASP A 218 20.49 15.82 -38.55
C ASP A 218 21.92 16.01 -38.02
N PRO A 219 22.86 15.08 -38.31
CA PRO A 219 24.29 15.30 -38.02
C PRO A 219 24.89 16.45 -38.85
N ALA A 220 24.13 17.08 -39.75
CA ALA A 220 24.57 18.17 -40.62
C ALA A 220 24.62 19.56 -39.93
N THR A 221 24.12 19.73 -38.71
CA THR A 221 24.08 21.06 -38.06
C THR A 221 25.29 21.37 -37.16
N ASN A 222 26.35 20.56 -37.21
CA ASN A 222 27.59 20.79 -36.43
C ASN A 222 28.81 21.22 -37.28
N GLU A 223 28.64 21.53 -38.57
CA GLU A 223 29.70 22.12 -39.39
C GLU A 223 29.30 23.49 -39.95
N SER A 224 29.01 24.46 -39.08
CA SER A 224 29.08 25.88 -39.49
C SER A 224 29.27 26.83 -38.31
N THR A 225 30.26 26.59 -37.46
CA THR A 225 30.91 27.67 -36.70
C THR A 225 32.34 27.27 -36.36
N THR A 226 33.19 27.14 -37.39
CA THR A 226 34.61 27.45 -37.18
C THR A 226 35.25 28.02 -38.45
N LYS A 227 35.78 29.24 -38.31
CA LYS A 227 36.63 30.05 -39.22
C LYS A 227 35.83 30.82 -40.29
N THR A 228 35.96 32.14 -40.39
CA THR A 228 37.24 32.85 -40.63
C THR A 228 37.22 34.32 -40.20
N LYS A 229 38.39 34.74 -39.65
CA LYS A 229 39.01 36.09 -39.59
C LYS A 229 38.31 37.22 -38.83
#